data_AF-X8DU25-F1
#
_entry.id   AF-X8DU25-F1
#
_cell.length_a   1.000
_cell.length_b   1.000
_cell.length_c   1.000
_cell.angle_alpha   90.00
_cell.angle_beta   90.00
_cell.angle_gamma   90.00
#
_symmetry.space_group_name_H-M   'P 1'
#
loop_
_entity.id
_entity.type
_entity.pdbx_description
1 polymer ?
#
loop_
_entity_poly.entity_id
_entity_poly.type
_entity_poly.pdbx_seq_one_letter_code
_entity_poly.pdbx_strand_id
1 'polypeptide(L)'
;MSDTAQKPSRAAKQAEAMDSRYHLAAGMKRQINKVFPTHWSFMLGEIALYSFIVLLLSGVYLTLFFDPSMSEVTYNGIYQPLRGVQMSKAYETTLNISFEVRGGLFVRQIHHWAALMFAASIMVHMARIFFTGAFRRPVRPTGSSGRCCSSWRCSKGSSDTPCPTTCSPVPVSARRFPASPWVFR
;
A
#
# COMPACT_ATOMS: atom_id res chain seq x y z
N MET A 1 -36.27 0.39 38.19
CA MET A 1 -35.49 0.20 36.95
C MET A 1 -34.34 -0.71 37.29
N SER A 2 -34.44 -1.96 36.87
CA SER A 2 -33.55 -3.05 37.28
C SER A 2 -32.24 -2.98 36.50
N ASP A 3 -31.13 -2.77 37.20
CA ASP A 3 -29.79 -2.94 36.65
C ASP A 3 -29.55 -4.42 36.34
N THR A 4 -29.67 -4.79 35.06
CA THR A 4 -29.11 -6.06 34.59
C THR A 4 -27.60 -5.93 34.59
N ALA A 5 -26.95 -6.40 35.65
CA ALA A 5 -25.51 -6.60 35.71
C ALA A 5 -25.10 -7.61 34.62
N GLN A 6 -24.82 -7.12 33.43
CA GLN A 6 -24.43 -7.93 32.29
C GLN A 6 -23.02 -8.45 32.55
N LYS A 7 -22.89 -9.76 32.82
CA LYS A 7 -21.59 -10.44 32.89
C LYS A 7 -20.80 -10.07 31.64
N PRO A 8 -19.54 -9.58 31.76
CA PRO A 8 -18.76 -9.24 30.59
C PRO A 8 -18.64 -10.46 29.70
N SER A 9 -19.01 -10.28 28.43
CA SER A 9 -18.96 -11.34 27.42
C SER A 9 -17.55 -11.91 27.33
N ARG A 10 -17.42 -13.14 26.84
CA ARG A 10 -16.09 -13.76 26.64
C ARG A 10 -15.18 -12.87 25.78
N ALA A 11 -15.74 -12.18 24.80
CA ALA A 11 -15.04 -11.20 23.97
C ALA A 11 -14.52 -10.00 24.79
N ALA A 12 -15.32 -9.44 25.71
CA ALA A 12 -14.89 -8.33 26.56
C ALA A 12 -13.75 -8.73 27.51
N LYS A 13 -13.83 -9.93 28.10
CA LYS A 13 -12.74 -10.45 28.96
C LYS A 13 -11.44 -10.70 28.18
N GLN A 14 -11.54 -11.20 26.95
CA GLN A 14 -10.38 -11.39 26.07
C GLN A 14 -9.78 -10.06 25.63
N ALA A 15 -10.61 -9.06 25.30
CA ALA A 15 -10.14 -7.72 24.96
C ALA A 15 -9.37 -7.07 26.12
N GLU A 16 -9.90 -7.14 27.35
CA GLU A 16 -9.23 -6.63 28.57
C GLU A 16 -7.89 -7.33 28.83
N ALA A 17 -7.85 -8.66 28.66
CA ALA A 17 -6.64 -9.45 28.83
C ALA A 17 -5.58 -9.15 27.75
N MET A 18 -5.99 -8.79 26.53
CA MET A 18 -5.09 -8.38 25.47
C MET A 18 -4.60 -6.94 25.66
N ASP A 19 -5.49 -6.03 26.09
CA ASP A 19 -5.14 -4.62 26.29
C ASP A 19 -4.22 -4.43 27.49
N SER A 20 -4.43 -5.15 28.60
CA SER A 20 -3.52 -5.12 29.76
C SER A 20 -2.10 -5.59 29.47
N ARG A 21 -1.89 -6.40 28.43
CA ARG A 21 -0.56 -6.92 28.03
C ARG A 21 0.11 -6.07 26.97
N TYR A 22 -0.64 -5.65 25.96
CA TYR A 22 -0.09 -5.02 24.76
C TYR A 22 -0.46 -3.54 24.62
N HIS A 23 -1.33 -3.00 25.49
CA HIS A 23 -1.87 -1.64 25.44
C HIS A 23 -2.28 -1.21 24.02
N LEU A 24 -2.91 -2.13 23.28
CA LEU A 24 -3.21 -1.97 21.86
C LEU A 24 -4.34 -0.98 21.62
N ALA A 25 -5.19 -0.70 22.61
CA ALA A 25 -6.38 0.13 22.44
C ALA A 25 -6.04 1.55 21.95
N ALA A 26 -4.99 2.18 22.48
CA ALA A 26 -4.61 3.54 22.09
C ALA A 26 -4.07 3.62 20.64
N GLY A 27 -3.26 2.64 20.23
CA GLY A 27 -2.74 2.54 18.86
C GLY A 27 -3.80 2.13 17.85
N MET A 28 -4.64 1.16 18.20
CA MET A 28 -5.72 0.64 17.37
C MET A 28 -6.78 1.71 17.10
N LYS A 29 -7.21 2.45 18.13
CA LYS A 29 -8.18 3.56 17.98
C LYS A 29 -7.66 4.65 17.05
N ARG A 30 -6.35 4.92 17.06
CA ARG A 30 -5.71 5.92 16.19
C ARG A 30 -5.62 5.46 14.73
N GLN A 31 -5.47 4.16 14.50
CA GLN A 31 -5.47 3.56 13.16
C GLN A 31 -6.89 3.48 12.58
N ILE A 32 -7.88 3.08 13.37
CA ILE A 32 -9.29 2.94 12.94
C ILE A 32 -9.91 4.31 12.63
N ASN A 33 -9.59 5.34 13.42
CA ASN A 33 -10.11 6.70 13.19
C ASN A 33 -9.38 7.45 12.06
N LYS A 34 -8.53 6.78 11.29
CA LYS A 34 -7.84 7.41 10.16
C LYS A 34 -8.84 7.57 9.01
N VAL A 35 -9.44 8.76 8.93
CA VAL A 35 -10.41 9.10 7.88
C VAL A 35 -9.70 9.06 6.53
N PHE A 36 -10.01 8.04 5.73
CA PHE A 36 -9.50 7.91 4.37
C PHE A 36 -10.36 8.75 3.41
N PRO A 37 -9.77 9.65 2.61
CA PRO A 37 -10.50 10.39 1.59
C PRO A 37 -11.08 9.45 0.53
N THR A 38 -12.37 9.58 0.22
CA THR A 38 -13.10 8.76 -0.77
C THR A 38 -12.83 9.22 -2.20
N HIS A 39 -11.55 9.24 -2.59
CA HIS A 39 -11.16 9.49 -3.98
C HIS A 39 -10.99 8.18 -4.74
N TRP A 40 -11.54 8.12 -5.95
CA TRP A 40 -11.46 6.98 -6.87
C TRP A 40 -10.02 6.48 -7.08
N SER A 41 -9.04 7.37 -7.07
CA SER A 41 -7.62 7.05 -7.21
C SER A 41 -6.95 6.47 -5.96
N PHE A 42 -7.57 6.61 -4.78
CA PHE A 42 -7.10 6.00 -3.53
C PHE A 42 -7.46 4.51 -3.46
N MET A 43 -8.63 4.12 -4.00
CA MET A 43 -9.07 2.71 -4.05
C MET A 43 -8.25 1.84 -5.04
N LEU A 44 -7.53 2.46 -5.98
CA LEU A 44 -6.65 1.74 -6.91
C LEU A 44 -5.52 0.98 -6.20
N GLY A 45 -5.04 1.48 -5.06
CA GLY A 45 -4.05 0.78 -4.24
C GLY A 45 -4.64 -0.43 -3.49
N GLU A 46 -5.91 -0.35 -3.10
CA GLU A 46 -6.62 -1.46 -2.46
C GLU A 46 -6.83 -2.62 -3.43
N ILE A 47 -7.15 -2.31 -4.69
CA ILE A 47 -7.26 -3.30 -5.78
C ILE A 47 -5.91 -4.00 -6.03
N ALA A 48 -4.79 -3.28 -5.94
CA ALA A 48 -3.46 -3.88 -6.03
C ALA A 48 -3.22 -4.91 -4.91
N LEU A 49 -3.65 -4.59 -3.68
CA LEU A 49 -3.54 -5.51 -2.56
C LEU A 49 -4.47 -6.73 -2.71
N TYR A 50 -5.70 -6.55 -3.18
CA TYR A 50 -6.62 -7.67 -3.43
C TYR A 50 -6.10 -8.62 -4.51
N SER A 51 -5.59 -8.09 -5.63
CA SER A 51 -4.98 -8.92 -6.69
C SER A 51 -3.74 -9.67 -6.20
N PHE A 52 -2.93 -9.06 -5.33
CA PHE A 52 -1.79 -9.72 -4.70
C PHE A 52 -2.21 -10.90 -3.79
N ILE A 53 -3.27 -10.74 -2.98
CA ILE A 53 -3.80 -11.83 -2.14
C ILE A 53 -4.25 -13.01 -3.02
N VAL A 54 -5.00 -12.73 -4.10
CA VAL A 54 -5.44 -13.77 -5.04
C VAL A 54 -4.24 -14.48 -5.69
N LEU A 55 -3.20 -13.74 -6.07
CA LEU A 55 -1.96 -14.29 -6.62
C LEU A 55 -1.26 -15.23 -5.63
N LEU A 56 -1.19 -14.85 -4.35
CA LEU A 56 -0.56 -15.67 -3.31
C LEU A 56 -1.36 -16.95 -3.05
N LEU A 57 -2.68 -16.86 -2.87
CA LEU A 57 -3.54 -18.02 -2.63
C LEU A 57 -3.48 -19.02 -3.79
N SER A 58 -3.58 -18.53 -5.03
CA SER A 58 -3.48 -19.37 -6.21
C SER A 58 -2.06 -19.93 -6.40
N GLY A 59 -1.01 -19.13 -6.13
CA GLY A 59 0.38 -19.58 -6.22
C GLY A 59 0.69 -20.71 -5.23
N VAL A 60 0.29 -20.56 -3.96
CA VAL A 60 0.45 -21.62 -2.94
C VAL A 60 -0.27 -22.89 -3.37
N TYR A 61 -1.49 -22.78 -3.89
CA TYR A 61 -2.21 -23.95 -4.41
C TYR A 61 -1.44 -24.67 -5.53
N LEU A 62 -0.86 -23.94 -6.49
CA LEU A 62 -0.07 -24.54 -7.58
C LEU A 62 1.21 -25.22 -7.06
N THR A 63 1.89 -24.63 -6.08
CA THR A 63 3.16 -25.18 -5.55
C THR A 63 3.00 -26.52 -4.84
N LEU A 64 1.82 -26.81 -4.27
CA LEU A 64 1.58 -28.09 -3.58
C LEU A 64 1.52 -29.29 -4.53
N PHE A 65 1.24 -29.06 -5.81
CA PHE A 65 1.08 -30.12 -6.81
C PHE A 65 2.21 -30.15 -7.87
N PHE A 66 3.13 -29.17 -7.84
CA PHE A 66 4.19 -29.00 -8.85
C PHE A 66 5.51 -29.66 -8.40
N ASP A 67 6.03 -30.60 -9.19
CA ASP A 67 7.35 -31.23 -8.96
C ASP A 67 8.40 -30.60 -9.90
N PRO A 68 9.37 -29.83 -9.38
CA PRO A 68 10.37 -29.10 -10.17
C PRO A 68 11.57 -29.96 -10.61
N SER A 69 11.37 -31.23 -10.97
CA SER A 69 12.46 -32.08 -11.49
C SER A 69 12.66 -31.91 -13.00
N MET A 70 13.92 -31.83 -13.43
CA MET A 70 14.34 -31.79 -14.84
C MET A 70 14.70 -33.16 -15.41
N SER A 71 14.40 -34.26 -14.70
CA SER A 71 14.58 -35.61 -15.21
C SER A 71 13.73 -35.82 -16.47
N GLU A 72 14.31 -36.39 -17.53
CA GLU A 72 13.57 -36.76 -18.72
C GLU A 72 12.70 -38.00 -18.46
N VAL A 73 11.41 -37.87 -18.72
CA VAL A 73 10.42 -38.93 -18.56
C VAL A 73 9.57 -38.98 -19.83
N THR A 74 9.22 -40.19 -20.25
CA THR A 74 8.32 -40.43 -21.38
C THR A 74 6.88 -40.17 -20.96
N TYR A 75 6.17 -39.27 -21.63
CA TYR A 75 4.80 -38.93 -21.25
C TYR A 75 3.83 -40.08 -21.52
N ASN A 76 3.15 -40.54 -20.47
CA ASN A 76 2.12 -41.59 -20.54
C ASN A 76 0.75 -41.11 -20.02
N GLY A 77 0.47 -39.80 -20.04
CA GLY A 77 -0.75 -39.21 -19.50
C GLY A 77 -1.96 -39.20 -20.45
N ILE A 78 -3.05 -38.57 -20.01
CA ILE A 78 -4.36 -38.51 -20.71
C ILE A 78 -4.30 -37.70 -22.02
N TYR A 79 -3.34 -36.76 -22.14
CA TYR A 79 -3.24 -35.87 -23.30
C TYR A 79 -2.66 -36.60 -24.53
N GLN A 80 -3.54 -37.17 -25.34
CA GLN A 80 -3.26 -37.98 -26.54
C GLN A 80 -2.13 -37.46 -27.46
N PRO A 81 -2.03 -36.15 -27.80
CA PRO A 81 -1.07 -35.67 -28.79
C PRO A 81 0.39 -35.66 -28.32
N LEU A 82 0.63 -35.77 -27.00
CA LEU A 82 1.99 -35.73 -26.43
C LEU A 82 2.48 -37.11 -25.97
N ARG A 83 1.67 -38.17 -26.12
CA ARG A 83 2.05 -39.52 -25.64
C ARG A 83 3.29 -40.04 -26.39
N GLY A 84 4.28 -40.48 -25.62
CA GLY A 84 5.54 -41.01 -26.15
C GLY A 84 6.62 -39.98 -26.44
N VAL A 85 6.39 -38.69 -26.17
CA VAL A 85 7.43 -37.65 -26.27
C VAL A 85 8.23 -37.60 -24.96
N GLN A 86 9.56 -37.50 -25.08
CA GLN A 86 10.47 -37.24 -23.97
C GLN A 86 10.31 -35.79 -23.52
N MET A 87 9.99 -35.60 -22.25
CA MET A 87 9.82 -34.26 -21.66
C MET A 87 10.30 -34.24 -20.21
N SER A 88 10.55 -33.04 -19.69
CA SER A 88 10.93 -32.91 -18.28
C SER A 88 9.75 -33.25 -17.36
N LYS A 89 10.05 -33.86 -16.21
CA LYS A 89 9.05 -34.15 -15.17
C LYS A 89 8.30 -32.89 -14.72
N ALA A 90 8.93 -31.71 -14.75
CA ALA A 90 8.28 -30.42 -14.50
C ALA A 90 7.17 -30.09 -15.51
N TYR A 91 7.36 -30.43 -16.79
CA TYR A 91 6.33 -30.23 -17.81
C TYR A 91 5.20 -31.27 -17.69
N GLU A 92 5.53 -32.51 -17.33
CA GLU A 92 4.56 -33.57 -17.03
C GLU A 92 3.60 -33.18 -15.91
N THR A 93 4.14 -32.74 -14.77
CA THR A 93 3.33 -32.36 -13.61
C THR A 93 2.47 -31.13 -13.88
N THR A 94 2.95 -30.19 -14.70
CA THR A 94 2.14 -29.04 -15.16
C THR A 94 0.92 -29.47 -15.98
N LEU A 95 1.09 -30.46 -16.87
CA LEU A 95 -0.01 -31.03 -17.66
C LEU A 95 -0.97 -31.82 -16.77
N ASN A 96 -0.45 -32.62 -15.84
CA ASN A 96 -1.25 -33.37 -14.87
C ASN A 96 -2.13 -32.43 -14.02
N ILE A 97 -1.57 -31.35 -13.47
CA ILE A 97 -2.32 -30.31 -12.75
C ILE A 97 -3.45 -29.73 -13.61
N SER A 98 -3.24 -29.60 -14.92
CA SER A 98 -4.21 -28.96 -15.80
C SER A 98 -5.39 -29.88 -16.16
N PHE A 99 -5.17 -31.19 -16.25
CA PHE A 99 -6.17 -32.13 -16.78
C PHE A 99 -6.69 -33.15 -15.77
N GLU A 100 -5.90 -33.51 -14.76
CA GLU A 100 -6.25 -34.56 -13.79
C GLU A 100 -6.78 -33.96 -12.48
N VAL A 101 -6.34 -32.74 -12.11
CA VAL A 101 -6.85 -32.03 -10.93
C VAL A 101 -8.11 -31.24 -11.29
N ARG A 102 -9.24 -31.56 -10.63
CA ARG A 102 -10.52 -30.86 -10.83
C ARG A 102 -10.37 -29.36 -10.53
N GLY A 103 -10.40 -28.54 -11.59
CA GLY A 103 -10.26 -27.08 -11.52
C GLY A 103 -8.83 -26.54 -11.66
N GLY A 104 -7.82 -27.38 -11.87
CA GLY A 104 -6.43 -26.91 -11.95
C GLY A 104 -6.15 -25.97 -13.13
N LEU A 105 -6.78 -26.20 -14.29
CA LEU A 105 -6.71 -25.29 -15.45
C LEU A 105 -7.27 -23.90 -15.12
N PHE A 106 -8.37 -23.85 -14.37
CA PHE A 106 -9.00 -22.59 -13.94
C PHE A 106 -8.10 -21.81 -12.98
N VAL A 107 -7.47 -22.48 -12.00
CA VAL A 107 -6.56 -21.80 -11.05
C VAL A 107 -5.33 -21.25 -11.77
N ARG A 108 -4.76 -21.96 -12.76
CA ARG A 108 -3.65 -21.44 -13.58
C ARG A 108 -4.03 -20.17 -14.33
N GLN A 109 -5.23 -20.13 -14.91
CA GLN A 109 -5.72 -18.94 -15.60
C GLN A 109 -5.91 -17.79 -14.61
N ILE A 110 -6.60 -18.01 -13.48
CA ILE A 110 -6.76 -17.00 -12.43
C ILE A 110 -5.40 -16.47 -11.96
N HIS A 111 -4.41 -17.33 -11.75
CA HIS A 111 -3.09 -16.91 -11.32
C HIS A 111 -2.44 -15.99 -12.34
N HIS A 112 -2.53 -16.33 -13.64
CA HIS A 112 -1.99 -15.49 -14.71
C HIS A 112 -2.74 -14.16 -14.85
N TRP A 113 -4.09 -14.18 -14.82
CA TRP A 113 -4.92 -12.97 -14.85
C TRP A 113 -4.67 -12.09 -13.61
N ALA A 114 -4.48 -12.68 -12.44
CA ALA A 114 -4.13 -11.97 -11.22
C ALA A 114 -2.75 -11.31 -11.35
N ALA A 115 -1.78 -11.97 -11.96
CA ALA A 115 -0.47 -11.39 -12.25
C ALA A 115 -0.57 -10.18 -13.21
N LEU A 116 -1.41 -10.27 -14.25
CA LEU A 116 -1.65 -9.14 -15.16
C LEU A 116 -2.31 -7.96 -14.45
N MET A 117 -3.34 -8.21 -13.63
CA MET A 117 -4.01 -7.17 -12.84
C MET A 117 -3.07 -6.55 -11.81
N PHE A 118 -2.22 -7.36 -11.16
CA PHE A 118 -1.21 -6.89 -10.22
C PHE A 118 -0.20 -5.96 -10.93
N ALA A 119 0.38 -6.40 -12.05
CA ALA A 119 1.30 -5.60 -12.85
C ALA A 119 0.67 -4.29 -13.36
N ALA A 120 -0.58 -4.34 -13.85
CA ALA A 120 -1.31 -3.16 -14.27
C ALA A 120 -1.57 -2.19 -13.10
N SER A 121 -1.98 -2.71 -11.94
CA SER A 121 -2.28 -1.89 -10.77
C SER A 121 -1.04 -1.17 -10.21
N ILE A 122 0.13 -1.84 -10.17
CA ILE A 122 1.36 -1.20 -9.71
C ILE A 122 1.83 -0.14 -10.70
N MET A 123 1.69 -0.37 -12.00
CA MET A 123 1.99 0.65 -13.02
C MET A 123 1.11 1.89 -12.85
N VAL A 124 -0.20 1.72 -12.67
CA VAL A 124 -1.13 2.84 -12.41
C VAL A 124 -0.84 3.52 -11.06
N HIS A 125 -0.49 2.76 -10.02
CA HIS A 125 -0.11 3.30 -8.71
C HIS A 125 1.16 4.17 -8.81
N MET A 126 2.18 3.69 -9.52
CA MET A 126 3.41 4.43 -9.81
C MET A 126 3.13 5.69 -10.65
N ALA A 127 2.27 5.59 -11.68
CA ALA A 127 1.83 6.74 -12.44
C ALA A 127 1.12 7.77 -11.54
N ARG A 128 0.24 7.34 -10.64
CA ARG A 128 -0.47 8.22 -9.70
C ARG A 128 0.51 8.96 -8.79
N ILE A 129 1.49 8.30 -8.18
CA ILE A 129 2.46 8.99 -7.29
C ILE A 129 3.32 10.00 -8.07
N PHE A 130 3.63 9.70 -9.33
CA PHE A 130 4.37 10.59 -10.22
C PHE A 130 3.53 11.83 -10.56
N PHE A 131 2.28 11.66 -10.99
CA PHE A 131 1.39 12.78 -11.35
C PHE A 131 0.89 13.59 -10.14
N THR A 132 0.73 12.97 -8.96
CA THR A 132 0.33 13.67 -7.72
C THR A 132 1.49 14.40 -7.02
N GLY A 133 2.71 14.29 -7.55
CA GLY A 133 3.76 15.27 -7.32
C GLY A 133 4.34 15.30 -5.91
N ALA A 134 4.84 14.15 -5.43
CA ALA A 134 5.66 14.08 -4.21
C ALA A 134 7.09 14.66 -4.37
N PHE A 135 7.39 15.34 -5.48
CA PHE A 135 8.70 15.97 -5.75
C PHE A 135 8.70 17.50 -5.67
N ARG A 136 7.60 18.12 -5.19
CA ARG A 136 7.65 19.55 -4.85
C ARG A 136 8.23 19.71 -3.45
N ARG A 137 9.33 20.47 -3.41
CA ARG A 137 10.10 20.88 -2.23
C ARG A 137 9.19 21.04 -1.01
N PRO A 138 9.55 20.50 0.18
CA PRO A 138 8.90 20.91 1.40
C PRO A 138 9.01 22.43 1.47
N VAL A 139 7.87 23.11 1.45
CA VAL A 139 7.80 24.52 1.81
C VAL A 139 8.55 24.66 3.12
N ARG A 140 9.56 25.55 3.12
CA ARG A 140 10.32 25.96 4.30
C ARG A 140 9.33 26.02 5.48
N PRO A 141 9.60 25.37 6.62
CA PRO A 141 8.73 25.49 7.77
C PRO A 141 8.63 26.97 8.15
N THR A 142 7.53 27.63 7.77
CA THR A 142 7.11 28.90 8.33
C THR A 142 6.48 28.57 9.66
N GLY A 143 7.30 28.58 10.70
CA GLY A 143 6.84 28.24 12.03
C GLY A 143 7.93 28.30 13.09
N SER A 144 8.20 29.50 13.59
CA SER A 144 8.48 29.75 15.01
C SER A 144 9.89 29.55 15.59
N SER A 145 10.95 29.55 14.79
CA SER A 145 12.26 30.02 15.30
C SER A 145 12.43 31.51 15.07
N GLY A 146 11.48 32.29 15.60
CA GLY A 146 11.64 33.73 15.85
C GLY A 146 12.41 34.00 17.14
N ARG A 147 13.29 33.09 17.55
CA ARG A 147 14.21 33.21 18.67
C ARG A 147 15.53 32.57 18.25
N CYS A 148 16.64 33.24 18.55
CA CYS A 148 18.02 32.87 18.22
C CYS A 148 18.52 33.16 16.81
N CYS A 149 18.52 34.43 16.38
CA CYS A 149 19.66 34.93 15.58
C CYS A 149 19.87 36.46 15.68
N SER A 150 19.75 37.05 16.89
CA SER A 150 20.18 38.45 17.09
C SER A 150 20.59 38.83 18.52
N SER A 151 20.79 37.88 19.45
CA SER A 151 21.24 38.23 20.81
C SER A 151 22.75 38.08 21.07
N TRP A 152 23.55 37.69 20.06
CA TRP A 152 24.99 37.40 20.26
C TRP A 152 25.97 38.35 19.55
N ARG A 153 25.50 39.47 19.01
CA ARG A 153 26.41 40.52 18.50
C ARG A 153 25.88 41.93 18.73
N CYS A 154 25.46 42.21 19.97
CA CYS A 154 25.33 43.57 20.49
C CYS A 154 25.81 43.58 21.94
N SER A 155 27.08 43.21 22.13
CA SER A 155 27.79 43.46 23.39
C SER A 155 29.29 43.53 23.13
N LYS A 156 29.70 44.52 22.34
CA LYS A 156 30.94 45.29 22.55
C LYS A 156 30.80 46.59 21.76
N GLY A 157 30.92 47.69 22.49
CA GLY A 157 30.47 49.01 22.06
C GLY A 157 31.26 49.62 20.91
N SER A 158 30.54 50.46 20.19
CA SER A 158 31.02 51.69 19.55
C SER A 158 29.77 52.51 19.23
N SER A 159 29.76 53.76 19.65
CA SER A 159 28.69 54.73 19.48
C SER A 159 28.37 54.98 18.00
N ASP A 160 27.15 55.49 17.77
CA ASP A 160 26.76 56.28 16.59
C ASP A 160 26.28 55.58 15.31
N THR A 161 25.19 54.81 15.37
CA THR A 161 24.20 54.73 14.26
C THR A 161 22.79 54.37 14.76
N PRO A 162 21.73 55.12 14.42
CA PRO A 162 20.35 54.65 14.60
C PRO A 162 20.04 53.59 13.53
N CYS A 163 19.67 52.37 13.94
CA CYS A 163 19.09 51.39 13.03
C CYS A 163 17.71 51.86 12.54
N PRO A 164 17.37 51.73 11.24
CA PRO A 164 16.06 52.12 10.72
C PRO A 164 14.95 51.16 11.18
N THR A 165 13.92 51.72 11.83
CA THR A 165 12.80 51.00 12.45
C THR A 165 11.63 50.69 11.51
N THR A 166 11.83 50.59 10.21
CA THR A 166 10.71 50.42 9.25
C THR A 166 10.95 49.28 8.27
N CYS A 167 10.48 48.08 8.64
CA CYS A 167 10.15 47.05 7.67
C CYS A 167 8.78 47.36 7.06
N SER A 168 8.75 48.00 5.89
CA SER A 168 7.52 48.15 5.12
C SER A 168 7.03 46.78 4.63
N PRO A 169 5.73 46.45 4.77
CA PRO A 169 5.16 45.25 4.18
C PRO A 169 5.05 45.40 2.66
N VAL A 170 5.58 44.44 1.90
CA VAL A 170 5.36 44.33 0.45
C VAL A 170 3.90 43.90 0.21
N PRO A 171 3.14 44.56 -0.68
CA PRO A 171 1.75 44.21 -0.91
C PRO A 171 1.61 42.85 -1.60
N VAL A 172 0.80 41.98 -1.01
CA VAL A 172 0.32 40.71 -1.57
C VAL A 172 -0.69 41.04 -2.67
N SER A 173 -0.20 41.32 -3.87
CA SER A 173 -1.01 41.45 -5.07
C SER A 173 -0.49 40.50 -6.14
N ALA A 174 -1.42 39.76 -6.74
CA ALA A 174 -1.23 38.87 -7.88
C ALA A 174 -0.50 37.53 -7.62
N ARG A 175 -1.29 36.52 -7.23
CA ARG A 175 -1.35 35.25 -8.00
C ARG A 175 -2.64 34.50 -7.67
N ARG A 176 -3.74 35.02 -8.23
CA ARG A 176 -4.99 34.30 -8.44
C ARG A 176 -4.86 33.61 -9.78
N PHE A 177 -4.57 32.32 -9.82
CA PHE A 177 -4.84 31.46 -10.99
C PHE A 177 -5.23 30.05 -10.51
N PRO A 178 -6.14 29.39 -11.24
CA PRO A 178 -7.21 28.58 -10.68
C PRO A 178 -6.79 27.15 -10.37
N ALA A 179 -7.41 26.58 -9.35
CA ALA A 179 -7.51 25.14 -9.19
C ALA A 179 -8.10 24.52 -10.46
N SER A 180 -7.33 23.69 -11.17
CA SER A 180 -7.86 22.91 -12.29
C SER A 180 -8.76 21.79 -11.74
N PRO A 181 -10.01 21.68 -12.20
CA PRO A 181 -10.94 20.64 -11.81
C PRO A 181 -10.69 19.42 -12.69
N TRP A 182 -10.04 18.39 -12.17
CA TRP A 182 -10.04 17.08 -12.83
C TRP A 182 -11.33 16.34 -12.47
N VAL A 183 -12.43 16.83 -13.05
CA VAL A 183 -13.67 16.09 -13.27
C VAL A 183 -13.51 15.41 -14.63
N PHE A 184 -13.28 14.10 -14.63
CA PHE A 184 -13.46 13.28 -15.82
C PHE A 184 -14.97 13.17 -16.09
N ARG A 185 -15.40 13.78 -17.19
CA ARG A 185 -16.56 13.34 -17.95
C ARG A 185 -16.16 12.12 -18.79
#